data_AF-A0A8B8J756-F1
#
_entry.id   AF-A0A8B8J756-F1
#
_cell.length_a   1.000
_cell.length_b   1.000
_cell.length_c   1.000
_cell.angle_alpha   90.00
_cell.angle_beta   90.00
_cell.angle_gamma   90.00
#
_symmetry.space_group_name_H-M   'P 1'
#
loop_
_entity.id
_entity.type
_entity.pdbx_description
1 polymer ?
#
loop_
_entity_poly.entity_id
_entity_poly.type
_entity_poly.pdbx_seq_one_letter_code
_entity_poly.pdbx_strand_id
1 'polypeptide(L)'
;MAYPLWFTLLVLHCFFFGSSLCHRLGADIKALTVGDEIKEESLPLNMGQRIYELQGLKESAWYEVKISYPASIPARFSIHLETAAPELWLSKNRRLLNTEKIIFKPGKRKPVYVVVTVEAEGVVAKPNVKERELVVFNIAIPGFPAKISFSNHSCSADEAGDVR
;
A
#
# COMPACT_ATOMS: atom_id res chain seq x y z
N MET A 1 -15.37 44.25 -18.81
CA MET A 1 -15.52 44.00 -17.37
C MET A 1 -14.45 42.99 -16.98
N ALA A 2 -13.42 43.44 -16.26
CA ALA A 2 -12.31 42.56 -15.85
C ALA A 2 -12.73 41.82 -14.58
N TYR A 3 -12.89 40.50 -14.66
CA TYR A 3 -13.13 39.70 -13.47
C TYR A 3 -11.90 39.78 -12.57
N PRO A 4 -12.11 39.97 -11.27
CA PRO A 4 -10.99 40.25 -10.38
C PRO A 4 -10.18 38.97 -10.11
N LEU A 5 -8.85 39.11 -9.99
CA LEU A 5 -7.84 38.03 -10.03
C LEU A 5 -8.01 36.91 -8.98
N TRP A 6 -8.58 37.23 -7.83
CA TRP A 6 -8.99 36.28 -6.79
C TRP A 6 -10.08 35.29 -7.24
N PHE A 7 -10.99 35.70 -8.14
CA PHE A 7 -12.05 34.82 -8.63
C PHE A 7 -11.48 33.73 -9.58
N THR A 8 -10.48 34.08 -10.40
CA THR A 8 -9.80 33.11 -11.27
C THR A 8 -8.92 32.14 -10.46
N LEU A 9 -8.26 32.62 -9.40
CA LEU A 9 -7.52 31.75 -8.46
C LEU A 9 -8.44 30.78 -7.72
N LEU A 10 -9.64 31.21 -7.32
CA LEU A 10 -10.61 30.37 -6.64
C LEU A 10 -11.15 29.27 -7.57
N VAL A 11 -11.47 29.61 -8.82
CA VAL A 11 -11.90 28.62 -9.84
C VAL A 11 -10.79 27.60 -10.14
N LEU A 12 -9.53 28.04 -10.27
CA LEU A 12 -8.40 27.14 -10.48
C LEU A 12 -8.19 26.19 -9.28
N HIS A 13 -8.31 26.72 -8.07
CA HIS A 13 -8.20 25.93 -6.85
C HIS A 13 -9.36 24.92 -6.72
N CYS A 14 -10.58 25.29 -7.10
CA CYS A 14 -11.72 24.36 -7.16
C CYS A 14 -11.50 23.26 -8.22
N PHE A 15 -10.92 23.57 -9.37
CA PHE A 15 -10.57 22.58 -10.39
C PHE A 15 -9.49 21.60 -9.91
N PHE A 16 -8.43 22.09 -9.25
CA PHE A 16 -7.38 21.26 -8.68
C PHE A 16 -7.89 20.38 -7.52
N PHE A 17 -8.70 20.94 -6.63
CA PHE A 17 -9.26 20.20 -5.48
C PHE A 17 -10.33 19.19 -5.91
N GLY A 18 -11.16 19.56 -6.89
CA GLY A 18 -12.15 18.66 -7.50
C GLY A 18 -11.50 17.50 -8.26
N SER A 19 -10.37 17.75 -8.95
CA SER A 19 -9.63 16.72 -9.69
C SER A 19 -8.98 15.69 -8.77
N SER A 20 -8.46 16.12 -7.61
CA SER A 20 -7.91 15.23 -6.57
C SER A 20 -8.99 14.30 -5.98
N LEU A 21 -10.20 14.82 -5.77
CA LEU A 21 -11.31 14.06 -5.22
C LEU A 21 -11.91 13.05 -6.24
N CYS A 22 -12.00 13.45 -7.52
CA CYS A 22 -12.46 12.57 -8.60
C CYS A 22 -11.49 11.40 -8.88
N HIS A 23 -10.17 11.61 -8.73
CA HIS A 23 -9.19 10.54 -8.94
C HIS A 23 -9.39 9.36 -7.97
N ARG A 24 -9.86 9.63 -6.73
CA ARG A 24 -10.17 8.59 -5.75
C ARG A 24 -11.50 7.88 -5.99
N LEU A 25 -12.48 8.56 -6.58
CA LEU A 25 -13.82 8.01 -6.80
C LEU A 25 -13.89 7.03 -7.99
N GLY A 26 -12.93 7.11 -8.92
CA GLY A 26 -12.82 6.20 -10.08
C GLY A 26 -12.05 4.90 -9.79
N ALA A 27 -11.57 4.68 -8.57
CA ALA A 27 -10.86 3.47 -8.21
C ALA A 27 -11.85 2.30 -8.06
N ASP A 28 -11.89 1.42 -9.08
CA ASP A 28 -12.65 0.17 -9.04
C ASP A 28 -12.24 -0.66 -7.80
N ILE A 29 -13.22 -0.96 -6.94
CA ILE A 29 -13.02 -1.70 -5.69
C ILE A 29 -13.15 -3.19 -6.00
N LYS A 30 -12.08 -3.95 -5.75
CA LYS A 30 -12.05 -5.39 -6.00
C LYS A 30 -12.09 -6.18 -4.71
N ALA A 31 -12.89 -7.26 -4.67
CA ALA A 31 -12.91 -8.15 -3.51
C ALA A 31 -11.62 -9.02 -3.45
N LEU A 32 -11.01 -9.12 -2.28
CA LEU A 32 -9.88 -10.01 -1.98
C LEU A 32 -10.22 -10.86 -0.75
N THR A 33 -10.48 -12.16 -0.98
CA THR A 33 -10.88 -13.10 0.06
C THR A 33 -9.67 -13.75 0.72
N VAL A 34 -9.76 -14.03 2.02
CA VAL A 34 -8.79 -14.87 2.75
C VAL A 34 -8.69 -16.24 2.09
N GLY A 35 -7.47 -16.65 1.73
CA GLY A 35 -7.19 -17.91 1.04
C GLY A 35 -7.04 -17.77 -0.47
N ASP A 36 -7.48 -16.64 -1.04
CA ASP A 36 -7.43 -16.40 -2.47
C ASP A 36 -6.19 -15.59 -2.87
N GLU A 37 -5.76 -15.82 -4.11
CA GLU A 37 -4.73 -15.07 -4.80
C GLU A 37 -5.29 -14.54 -6.11
N ILE A 38 -5.25 -13.22 -6.29
CA ILE A 38 -5.55 -12.58 -7.56
C ILE A 38 -4.24 -12.48 -8.33
N LYS A 39 -4.22 -13.10 -9.51
CA LYS A 39 -3.04 -13.20 -10.37
C LYS A 39 -3.15 -12.26 -11.56
N GLU A 40 -1.97 -11.84 -12.04
CA GLU A 40 -1.81 -11.07 -13.28
C GLU A 40 -2.62 -9.76 -13.32
N GLU A 41 -2.77 -9.13 -12.16
CA GLU A 41 -3.33 -7.78 -12.07
C GLU A 41 -2.42 -6.78 -12.76
N SER A 42 -3.02 -5.80 -13.43
CA SER A 42 -2.29 -4.75 -14.12
C SER A 42 -2.65 -3.37 -13.60
N LEU A 43 -1.63 -2.56 -13.32
CA LEU A 43 -1.78 -1.14 -12.98
C LEU A 43 -0.87 -0.26 -13.83
N PRO A 44 -1.28 1.00 -14.10
CA PRO A 44 -0.38 2.01 -14.64
C PRO A 44 0.88 2.14 -13.78
N LEU A 45 2.05 2.12 -14.40
CA LEU A 45 3.32 2.26 -13.69
C LEU A 45 3.46 3.65 -13.05
N ASN A 46 2.85 4.66 -13.67
CA ASN A 46 2.82 6.04 -13.17
C ASN A 46 1.44 6.35 -12.59
N MET A 47 1.39 6.68 -11.30
CA MET A 47 0.16 7.00 -10.56
C MET A 47 -0.88 5.87 -10.54
N GLY A 48 -0.46 4.62 -10.65
CA GLY A 48 -1.36 3.47 -10.55
C GLY A 48 -1.90 3.32 -9.13
N GLN A 49 -3.21 3.15 -8.99
CA GLN A 49 -3.86 2.87 -7.71
C GLN A 49 -4.99 1.85 -7.88
N ARG A 50 -5.10 0.91 -6.92
CA ARG A 50 -6.24 -0.01 -6.80
C ARG A 50 -6.67 -0.13 -5.34
N ILE A 51 -7.97 -0.27 -5.12
CA ILE A 51 -8.55 -0.54 -3.80
C ILE A 51 -9.06 -1.98 -3.77
N TYR A 52 -8.71 -2.70 -2.71
CA TYR A 52 -9.20 -4.04 -2.43
C TYR A 52 -10.03 -4.06 -1.15
N GLU A 53 -11.25 -4.58 -1.23
CA GLU A 53 -12.05 -4.89 -0.04
C GLU A 53 -11.70 -6.29 0.47
N LEU A 54 -11.29 -6.38 1.73
CA LEU A 54 -10.86 -7.65 2.31
C LEU A 54 -12.04 -8.44 2.89
N GLN A 55 -12.22 -9.67 2.42
CA GLN A 55 -13.34 -10.54 2.79
C GLN A 55 -12.87 -11.81 3.52
N GLY A 56 -13.71 -12.35 4.41
CA GLY A 56 -13.40 -13.57 5.18
C GLY A 56 -12.51 -13.37 6.42
N LEU A 57 -12.30 -12.12 6.85
CA LEU A 57 -11.48 -11.78 8.02
C LEU A 57 -12.16 -12.11 9.37
N LYS A 58 -11.38 -12.68 10.30
CA LYS A 58 -11.69 -12.98 11.70
C LYS A 58 -10.98 -11.98 12.62
N GLU A 59 -11.70 -11.37 13.56
CA GLU A 59 -11.21 -10.29 14.44
C GLU A 59 -10.05 -10.69 15.37
N SER A 60 -9.92 -11.98 15.70
CA SER A 60 -8.88 -12.49 16.59
C SER A 60 -7.60 -12.93 15.87
N ALA A 61 -7.58 -12.92 14.54
CA ALA A 61 -6.50 -13.46 13.72
C ALA A 61 -5.63 -12.37 13.10
N TRP A 62 -4.33 -12.64 12.98
CA TRP A 62 -3.42 -11.80 12.20
C TRP A 62 -3.43 -12.23 10.75
N TYR A 63 -3.48 -11.25 9.85
CA TYR A 63 -3.47 -11.45 8.42
C TYR A 63 -2.26 -10.81 7.78
N GLU A 64 -1.90 -11.36 6.63
CA GLU A 64 -0.81 -10.89 5.80
C GLU A 64 -1.37 -10.62 4.41
N VAL A 65 -1.16 -9.42 3.90
CA VAL A 65 -1.40 -9.12 2.48
C VAL A 65 -0.03 -9.00 1.83
N LYS A 66 0.15 -9.73 0.75
CA LYS A 66 1.40 -9.80 0.01
C LYS A 66 1.18 -9.43 -1.44
N ILE A 67 2.06 -8.61 -1.97
CA ILE A 67 2.17 -8.31 -3.40
C ILE A 67 3.48 -8.89 -3.92
N SER A 68 3.43 -9.46 -5.11
CA SER A 68 4.64 -9.91 -5.83
C SER A 68 4.59 -9.48 -7.28
N TYR A 69 5.73 -9.06 -7.81
CA TYR A 69 5.86 -8.60 -9.20
C TYR A 69 7.24 -8.97 -9.76
N PRO A 70 7.40 -8.99 -11.11
CA PRO A 70 8.66 -9.37 -11.73
C PRO A 70 9.82 -8.43 -11.38
N ALA A 71 10.97 -9.03 -11.04
CA ALA A 71 12.20 -8.31 -10.70
C ALA A 71 12.78 -7.42 -11.80
N SER A 72 12.43 -7.73 -13.05
CA SER A 72 12.89 -7.01 -14.23
C SER A 72 12.18 -5.66 -14.42
N ILE A 73 11.16 -5.35 -13.62
CA ILE A 73 10.38 -4.12 -13.76
C ILE A 73 10.83 -3.13 -12.68
N PRO A 74 11.36 -1.96 -13.07
CA PRO A 74 11.66 -0.86 -12.16
C PRO A 74 10.36 -0.23 -11.62
N ALA A 75 9.75 -0.87 -10.63
CA ALA A 75 8.50 -0.43 -10.02
C ALA A 75 8.56 -0.51 -8.50
N ARG A 76 7.97 0.48 -7.85
CA ARG A 76 7.77 0.55 -6.41
C ARG A 76 6.29 0.42 -6.09
N PHE A 77 5.96 -0.63 -5.35
CA PHE A 77 4.62 -0.81 -4.79
C PHE A 77 4.58 -0.27 -3.36
N SER A 78 3.46 0.35 -2.99
CA SER A 78 3.15 0.68 -1.60
C SER A 78 1.79 0.11 -1.22
N ILE A 79 1.69 -0.49 -0.03
CA ILE A 79 0.45 -1.08 0.48
C ILE A 79 0.03 -0.32 1.73
N HIS A 80 -1.20 0.19 1.72
CA HIS A 80 -1.78 0.91 2.85
C HIS A 80 -3.09 0.25 3.28
N LEU A 81 -3.26 0.07 4.59
CA LEU A 81 -4.53 -0.38 5.16
C LEU A 81 -5.39 0.85 5.44
N GLU A 82 -6.54 0.95 4.79
CA GLU A 82 -7.52 2.00 5.04
C GLU A 82 -8.62 1.38 5.93
N THR A 83 -8.52 1.65 7.23
CA THR A 83 -9.50 1.24 8.25
C THR A 83 -9.84 2.45 9.10
N ALA A 84 -11.07 2.53 9.60
CA ALA A 84 -11.53 3.58 10.50
C ALA A 84 -10.90 3.55 11.92
N ALA A 85 -9.82 2.78 12.13
CA ALA A 85 -9.10 2.64 13.39
C ALA A 85 -7.59 2.44 13.12
N PRO A 86 -6.71 3.32 13.63
CA PRO A 86 -5.28 3.34 13.32
C PRO A 86 -4.43 2.50 14.30
N GLU A 87 -4.90 1.32 14.71
CA GLU A 87 -4.18 0.54 15.73
C GLU A 87 -3.15 -0.42 15.12
N LEU A 88 -1.89 -0.02 15.26
CA LEU A 88 -0.68 -0.84 15.16
C LEU A 88 -0.37 -1.42 13.77
N TRP A 89 -0.04 -0.53 12.83
CA TRP A 89 0.67 -0.91 11.61
C TRP A 89 2.12 -1.27 11.93
N LEU A 90 2.41 -2.57 11.99
CA LEU A 90 3.79 -3.06 11.93
C LEU A 90 4.25 -3.07 10.47
N SER A 91 4.41 -1.89 9.86
CA SER A 91 5.16 -1.76 8.60
C SER A 91 6.65 -1.94 8.89
N LYS A 92 7.06 -3.17 9.20
CA LYS A 92 8.48 -3.53 9.03
C LYS A 92 8.73 -3.59 7.53
N ASN A 93 8.98 -2.43 6.92
CA ASN A 93 9.46 -2.24 5.55
C ASN A 93 10.86 -2.83 5.39
N ARG A 94 11.01 -4.13 5.62
CA ARG A 94 12.21 -4.87 5.27
C ARG A 94 11.99 -5.39 3.86
N ARG A 95 12.52 -4.64 2.87
CA ARG A 95 12.58 -5.06 1.47
C ARG A 95 13.34 -6.38 1.40
N LEU A 96 12.63 -7.48 1.18
CA LEU A 96 13.21 -8.76 0.80
C LEU A 96 12.67 -9.07 -0.59
N LEU A 97 13.45 -8.74 -1.63
CA LEU A 97 13.09 -8.87 -3.05
C LEU A 97 11.91 -7.98 -3.50
N ASN A 98 11.41 -8.20 -4.71
CA ASN A 98 10.31 -7.48 -5.39
C ASN A 98 8.95 -7.91 -4.83
N THR A 99 8.81 -7.79 -3.52
CA THR A 99 7.66 -8.23 -2.75
C THR A 99 7.38 -7.23 -1.66
N GLU A 100 6.18 -6.68 -1.65
CA GLU A 100 5.70 -5.78 -0.59
C GLU A 100 4.69 -6.53 0.28
N LYS A 101 4.76 -6.32 1.60
CA LYS A 101 3.98 -7.11 2.56
C LYS A 101 3.56 -6.26 3.75
N ILE A 102 2.27 -6.33 4.08
CA ILE A 102 1.73 -5.78 5.32
C ILE A 102 1.14 -6.90 6.18
N ILE A 103 1.37 -6.83 7.48
CA ILE A 103 0.74 -7.69 8.48
C ILE A 103 -0.16 -6.82 9.35
N PHE A 104 -1.41 -7.21 9.52
CA PHE A 104 -2.37 -6.46 10.32
C PHE A 104 -3.33 -7.38 11.04
N LYS A 105 -3.96 -6.86 12.10
CA LYS A 105 -5.08 -7.51 12.78
C LYS A 105 -6.33 -6.68 12.54
N PRO A 106 -7.42 -7.24 11.98
CA PRO A 106 -8.63 -6.50 11.74
C PRO A 106 -9.26 -6.11 13.08
N GLY A 107 -9.63 -4.84 13.20
CA GLY A 107 -10.44 -4.38 14.33
C GLY A 107 -11.88 -4.87 14.24
N LYS A 108 -12.71 -4.47 15.21
CA LYS A 108 -14.15 -4.79 15.26
C LYS A 108 -14.97 -4.16 14.12
N ARG A 109 -14.40 -3.19 13.39
CA ARG A 109 -15.08 -2.44 12.34
C ARG A 109 -14.77 -3.07 10.98
N LYS A 110 -15.83 -3.46 10.27
CA LYS A 110 -15.82 -3.85 8.86
C LYS A 110 -16.59 -2.79 8.07
N PRO A 111 -16.30 -2.57 6.78
CA PRO A 111 -15.31 -3.26 5.93
C PRO A 111 -13.86 -2.79 6.16
N VAL A 112 -12.89 -3.61 5.74
CA VAL A 112 -11.45 -3.32 5.78
C VAL A 112 -10.95 -3.21 4.36
N TYR A 113 -10.26 -2.12 4.04
CA TYR A 113 -9.73 -1.88 2.70
C TYR A 113 -8.21 -1.87 2.67
N VAL A 114 -7.66 -2.31 1.55
CA VAL A 114 -6.25 -2.18 1.22
C VAL A 114 -6.12 -1.34 -0.05
N VAL A 115 -5.33 -0.29 0.04
CA VAL A 115 -4.96 0.55 -1.09
C VAL A 115 -3.56 0.15 -1.55
N VAL A 116 -3.46 -0.19 -2.82
CA VAL A 116 -2.20 -0.50 -3.50
C VAL A 116 -1.88 0.64 -4.44
N THR A 117 -0.68 1.20 -4.32
CA THR A 117 -0.17 2.20 -5.26
C THR A 117 1.11 1.72 -5.93
N VAL A 118 1.34 2.21 -7.14
CA VAL A 118 2.51 1.91 -7.97
C VAL A 118 3.14 3.20 -8.47
N GLU A 119 4.46 3.28 -8.33
CA GLU A 119 5.30 4.31 -8.92
C GLU A 119 6.47 3.67 -9.67
N ALA A 120 6.95 4.29 -10.75
CA ALA A 120 8.18 3.86 -11.41
C ALA A 120 9.40 4.04 -10.47
N GLU A 121 10.32 3.08 -10.42
CA GLU A 121 11.54 3.14 -9.61
C GLU A 121 12.79 3.03 -10.49
N GLY A 122 13.42 4.15 -10.83
CA GLY A 122 14.63 4.20 -11.64
C GLY A 122 14.37 4.60 -13.09
N VAL A 123 15.44 4.64 -13.89
CA VAL A 123 15.40 5.11 -15.29
C VAL A 123 15.71 3.94 -16.21
N VAL A 124 14.95 3.79 -17.30
CA VAL A 124 15.22 2.75 -18.30
C VAL A 124 16.57 3.02 -18.96
N ALA A 125 17.55 2.15 -18.71
CA ALA A 125 18.93 2.33 -19.19
C ALA A 125 19.11 2.24 -20.72
N LYS A 126 18.06 1.84 -21.47
CA LYS A 126 18.14 1.68 -22.93
C LYS A 126 17.59 2.91 -23.66
N PRO A 127 18.43 3.65 -24.41
CA PRO A 127 17.94 4.72 -25.26
C PRO A 127 17.03 4.16 -26.38
N ASN A 128 16.02 4.93 -26.77
CA ASN A 128 15.02 4.62 -27.82
C ASN A 128 14.06 3.44 -27.57
N VAL A 129 13.97 2.94 -26.34
CA VAL A 129 12.92 1.96 -25.96
C VAL A 129 11.81 2.70 -25.23
N LYS A 130 10.55 2.48 -25.63
CA LYS A 130 9.39 3.00 -24.88
C LYS A 130 9.40 2.42 -23.46
N GLU A 131 9.28 3.28 -22.46
CA GLU A 131 9.11 2.83 -21.08
C GLU A 131 7.83 2.02 -20.93
N ARG A 132 7.82 1.08 -19.98
CA ARG A 132 6.63 0.25 -19.73
C ARG A 132 5.55 1.11 -19.09
N GLU A 133 4.37 1.13 -19.69
CA GLU A 133 3.24 1.90 -19.17
C GLU A 133 2.46 1.16 -18.07
N LEU A 134 2.53 -0.17 -18.06
CA LEU A 134 1.82 -1.04 -17.11
C LEU A 134 2.80 -1.94 -16.36
N VAL A 135 2.46 -2.23 -15.11
CA VAL A 135 3.09 -3.28 -14.30
C VAL A 135 2.09 -4.40 -14.05
N VAL A 136 2.57 -5.64 -14.10
CA VAL A 136 1.81 -6.83 -13.73
C VAL A 136 2.24 -7.32 -12.36
N PHE A 137 1.28 -7.64 -11.50
CA PHE A 137 1.52 -8.12 -10.14
C PHE A 137 0.46 -9.13 -9.70
N ASN A 138 0.79 -9.86 -8.63
CA ASN A 138 -0.15 -10.72 -7.92
C ASN A 138 -0.37 -10.15 -6.52
N ILE A 139 -1.57 -10.33 -5.98
CA ILE A 139 -1.94 -9.97 -4.61
C ILE A 139 -2.66 -11.14 -3.94
N ALA A 140 -2.29 -11.46 -2.70
CA ALA A 140 -2.87 -12.58 -1.96
C ALA A 140 -3.04 -12.30 -0.47
N ILE A 141 -4.03 -12.97 0.13
CA ILE A 141 -4.14 -13.17 1.58
C ILE A 141 -4.01 -14.67 1.85
N PRO A 142 -2.89 -15.15 2.43
CA PRO A 142 -2.74 -16.55 2.78
C PRO A 142 -3.91 -17.03 3.66
N GLY A 143 -4.43 -18.23 3.37
CA GLY A 143 -5.57 -18.80 4.10
C GLY A 143 -5.29 -19.17 5.57
N PHE A 144 -4.03 -19.05 6.00
CA PHE A 144 -3.60 -19.32 7.37
C PHE A 144 -3.22 -18.02 8.08
N PRO A 145 -3.65 -17.83 9.34
CA PRO A 145 -3.28 -16.65 10.11
C PRO A 145 -1.76 -16.55 10.26
N ALA A 146 -1.23 -15.32 10.17
CA ALA A 146 0.20 -15.08 10.28
C ALA A 146 0.71 -15.50 11.66
N LYS A 147 1.70 -16.40 11.68
CA LYS A 147 2.35 -16.86 12.92
C LYS A 147 3.38 -15.82 13.34
N ILE A 148 2.96 -14.80 14.10
CA ILE A 148 3.86 -13.75 14.59
C ILE A 148 4.50 -14.22 15.89
N SER A 149 5.80 -14.49 15.87
CA SER A 149 6.60 -14.71 17.08
C SER A 149 7.22 -13.38 17.50
N PHE A 150 6.82 -12.85 18.64
CA PHE A 150 7.45 -11.66 19.23
C PHE A 150 8.75 -12.09 19.94
N SER A 151 9.90 -11.80 19.34
CA SER A 151 11.18 -11.84 20.06
C SER A 151 11.33 -10.52 20.82
N ASN A 152 11.01 -10.50 22.10
CA ASN A 152 11.32 -9.38 22.98
C ASN A 152 12.84 -9.38 23.22
N HIS A 153 13.59 -8.60 22.46
CA HIS A 153 14.93 -8.20 22.86
C HIS A 153 14.80 -6.97 23.76
N SER A 154 14.53 -7.19 25.03
CA SER A 154 14.81 -6.20 26.08
C SER A 154 16.33 -6.18 26.27
N CYS A 155 16.98 -5.17 25.69
CA CYS A 155 18.37 -4.85 26.00
C CYS A 155 18.38 -4.27 27.42
N SER A 156 18.76 -5.09 28.40
CA SER A 156 19.06 -4.62 29.76
C SER A 156 20.34 -3.81 29.69
N ALA A 157 20.25 -2.51 29.99
CA ALA A 157 21.43 -1.70 30.26
C ALA A 157 21.89 -2.05 31.68
N ASP A 158 22.92 -2.89 31.80
CA ASP A 158 23.55 -3.15 33.09
C ASP A 158 24.33 -1.89 33.52
N GLU A 159 23.96 -1.41 34.71
CA GLU A 159 24.56 -0.33 35.48
C GLU A 159 26.08 -0.52 35.63
N ALA A 160 26.86 0.44 35.14
CA ALA A 160 28.29 0.54 35.43
C ALA A 160 28.47 1.05 36.87
N GLY A 161 28.87 0.14 37.77
CA GLY A 161 29.23 0.44 39.15
C GLY A 161 30.52 1.25 39.28
N ASP A 162 30.37 2.39 39.95
CA ASP A 162 31.28 3.10 40.86
C ASP A 162 32.65 2.42 41.13
N VAL A 163 33.73 3.07 40.69
CA VAL A 163 35.12 2.72 41.03
C VAL A 163 35.56 3.61 42.20
N ARG A 164 35.85 2.97 43.33
CA ARG A 164 36.64 3.54 44.44
C ARG A 164 38.12 3.53 44.12
#